data_AF-A0A0C4DUQ8-F1
#
_entry.id   AF-A0A0C4DUQ8-F1
#
_cell.length_a   1.000
_cell.length_b   1.000
_cell.length_c   1.000
_cell.angle_alpha   90.00
_cell.angle_beta   90.00
_cell.angle_gamma   90.00
#
_symmetry.space_group_name_H-M   'P 1'
#
loop_
_entity.id
_entity.type
_entity.pdbx_description
1 polymer ?
#
loop_
_entity_poly.entity_id
_entity_poly.type
_entity_poly.pdbx_seq_one_letter_code
_entity_poly.pdbx_strand_id
1 'polypeptide(L)'
;MADGCQNFTRELARFANDQRELVSRQELVPLLQAMFDDLKQNTANAISANIDNMLARAVNVHVTSRNERLAPIFSVVTGERIEETGKTINELAALQVDALDDLLRTLGLPTTGSYSDKKQQLSRAMGLIEYL
;
A
#
# COMPACT_ATOMS: atom_id res chain seq x y z
N MET A 1 15.82 55.03 33.89
CA MET A 1 15.31 54.71 32.53
C MET A 1 15.96 53.46 31.92
N ALA A 2 17.21 53.11 32.24
CA ALA A 2 17.90 51.94 31.67
C ALA A 2 17.26 50.57 32.05
N ASP A 3 16.80 50.40 33.29
CA ASP A 3 16.23 49.12 33.76
C ASP A 3 14.91 48.73 33.07
N GLY A 4 14.10 49.72 32.68
CA GLY A 4 12.84 49.47 31.96
C GLY A 4 13.06 48.92 30.56
N CYS A 5 14.11 49.39 29.87
CA CYS A 5 14.46 48.93 28.53
C CYS A 5 15.00 47.49 28.55
N GLN A 6 15.80 47.15 29.57
CA GLN A 6 16.33 45.78 29.73
C GLN A 6 15.23 44.77 30.06
N ASN A 7 14.27 45.14 30.92
CA ASN A 7 13.14 44.26 31.23
C ASN A 7 12.22 44.05 30.02
N PHE A 8 11.91 45.10 29.26
CA PHE A 8 11.14 44.97 28.02
C PHE A 8 11.82 44.05 27.01
N THR A 9 13.14 44.21 26.81
CA THR A 9 13.90 43.38 25.86
C THR A 9 13.89 41.90 26.28
N ARG A 10 13.96 41.59 27.58
CA ARG A 10 13.90 40.21 28.10
C ARG A 10 12.53 39.57 27.89
N GLU A 11 11.46 40.31 28.16
CA GLU A 11 10.09 39.81 27.99
C GLU A 11 9.73 39.65 26.50
N LEU A 12 10.21 40.55 25.63
CA LEU A 12 10.04 40.40 24.18
C LEU A 12 10.74 39.14 23.65
N ALA A 13 11.93 38.82 24.16
CA ALA A 13 12.64 37.60 23.79
C ALA A 13 11.94 36.32 24.27
N ARG A 14 11.36 36.33 25.48
CA ARG A 14 10.53 35.22 25.98
C ARG A 14 9.30 35.03 25.11
N PHE A 15 8.55 36.10 24.86
CA PHE A 15 7.37 36.05 24.00
C PHE A 15 7.70 35.53 22.60
N ALA A 16 8.79 35.99 21.99
CA ALA A 16 9.21 35.51 20.66
C ALA A 16 9.53 34.01 20.66
N ASN A 17 10.16 33.49 21.72
CA ASN A 17 10.43 32.07 21.86
C ASN A 17 9.15 31.26 22.09
N ASP A 18 8.24 31.74 22.94
CA ASP A 18 6.96 31.08 23.22
C ASP A 18 6.08 31.04 21.96
N GLN A 19 6.02 32.13 21.19
CA GLN A 19 5.31 32.17 19.90
C GLN A 19 5.92 31.20 18.89
N ARG A 20 7.24 31.10 18.81
CA ARG A 20 7.92 30.14 17.93
C ARG A 20 7.59 28.69 18.31
N GLU A 21 7.54 28.37 19.60
CA GLU A 21 7.19 27.04 20.07
C GLU A 21 5.70 26.72 19.81
N LEU A 22 4.80 27.68 20.01
CA LEU A 22 3.37 27.52 19.72
C LEU A 22 3.10 27.33 18.22
N VAL A 23 3.73 28.13 17.36
CA VAL A 23 3.61 28.01 15.89
C VAL A 23 4.14 26.66 15.41
N SER A 24 5.30 26.21 15.91
CA SER A 24 5.84 24.91 15.53
C SER A 24 4.94 23.75 15.97
N ARG A 25 4.33 23.81 17.16
CA ARG A 25 3.33 22.81 17.59
C ARG A 25 2.04 22.87 16.76
N GLN A 26 1.55 24.06 16.42
CA GLN A 26 0.36 24.24 15.58
C GLN A 26 0.55 23.71 14.15
N GLU A 27 1.76 23.76 13.61
CA GLU A 27 2.07 23.22 12.27
C GLU A 27 2.31 21.70 12.29
N LEU A 28 2.84 21.15 13.38
CA LEU A 28 3.11 19.72 13.51
C LEU A 28 1.84 18.88 13.71
N VAL A 29 0.85 19.39 14.46
CA VAL A 29 -0.36 18.62 14.77
C VAL A 29 -1.16 18.23 13.52
N PRO A 30 -1.44 19.13 12.55
CA PRO A 30 -2.12 18.78 11.31
C PRO A 30 -1.33 17.77 10.46
N LEU A 31 0.01 17.90 10.41
CA LEU A 31 0.86 16.97 9.68
C LEU A 31 0.78 15.56 10.31
N LEU A 32 0.92 15.47 11.63
CA LEU A 32 0.82 14.20 12.35
C LEU A 32 -0.57 13.59 12.19
N GLN A 33 -1.62 14.41 12.25
CA GLN A 33 -3.00 13.96 12.04
C GLN A 33 -3.19 13.36 10.64
N ALA A 34 -2.73 14.05 9.60
CA ALA A 34 -2.78 13.54 8.23
C ALA A 34 -2.01 12.22 8.08
N MET A 35 -0.81 12.11 8.67
CA MET A 35 -0.03 10.87 8.67
C MET A 35 -0.77 9.73 9.38
N PHE A 36 -1.43 9.99 10.52
CA PHE A 36 -2.20 8.98 11.24
C PHE A 36 -3.45 8.55 10.47
N ASP A 37 -4.12 9.50 9.81
CA ASP A 37 -5.30 9.21 8.98
C ASP A 37 -4.91 8.35 7.77
N ASP A 38 -3.80 8.67 7.10
CA ASP A 38 -3.23 7.85 6.02
C ASP A 38 -2.86 6.44 6.50
N LEU A 39 -2.18 6.32 7.65
CA LEU A 39 -1.84 5.03 8.24
C LEU A 39 -3.08 4.20 8.57
N LYS A 40 -4.11 4.85 9.13
CA LYS A 40 -5.38 4.20 9.46
C LYS A 40 -6.07 3.69 8.20
N GLN A 41 -6.14 4.50 7.15
CA GLN A 41 -6.76 4.12 5.89
C GLN A 41 -5.99 2.99 5.20
N ASN A 42 -4.66 3.09 5.12
CA ASN A 42 -3.81 2.05 4.53
C ASN A 42 -3.95 0.72 5.28
N THR A 43 -4.03 0.77 6.62
CA THR A 43 -4.25 -0.43 7.44
C THR A 43 -5.62 -1.04 7.19
N ALA A 44 -6.68 -0.21 7.10
CA ALA A 44 -8.03 -0.69 6.82
C ALA A 44 -8.12 -1.35 5.44
N ASN A 45 -7.54 -0.73 4.40
CA ASN A 45 -7.46 -1.28 3.05
C ASN A 45 -6.72 -2.62 3.03
N ALA A 46 -5.55 -2.68 3.68
CA ALA A 46 -4.76 -3.90 3.74
C ALA A 46 -5.50 -5.05 4.45
N ILE A 47 -6.24 -4.77 5.52
CA ILE A 47 -7.03 -5.78 6.23
C ILE A 47 -8.14 -6.33 5.31
N SER A 48 -8.94 -5.44 4.70
CA SER A 48 -10.03 -5.87 3.80
C SER A 48 -9.48 -6.67 2.62
N ALA A 49 -8.48 -6.14 1.92
CA ALA A 49 -7.87 -6.80 0.78
C ALA A 49 -7.29 -8.16 1.14
N ASN A 50 -6.70 -8.33 2.33
CA ASN A 50 -6.20 -9.63 2.76
C ASN A 50 -7.32 -10.65 2.98
N ILE A 51 -8.44 -10.25 3.58
CA ILE A 51 -9.62 -11.11 3.76
C ILE A 51 -10.17 -11.53 2.39
N ASP A 52 -10.37 -10.57 1.49
CA ASP A 52 -10.88 -10.83 0.15
C ASP A 52 -9.91 -11.72 -0.66
N ASN A 53 -8.60 -11.50 -0.53
CA ASN A 53 -7.58 -12.31 -1.16
C ASN A 53 -7.52 -13.73 -0.59
N MET A 54 -7.83 -13.94 0.69
CA MET A 54 -7.96 -15.28 1.24
C MET A 54 -9.16 -16.01 0.63
N LEU A 55 -10.30 -15.34 0.47
CA LEU A 55 -11.48 -15.90 -0.15
C LEU A 55 -11.25 -16.21 -1.64
N ALA A 56 -10.64 -15.27 -2.38
CA ALA A 56 -10.30 -15.48 -3.79
C ALA A 56 -9.36 -16.68 -3.97
N ARG A 57 -8.33 -16.81 -3.11
CA ARG A 57 -7.43 -17.99 -3.10
C ARG A 57 -8.17 -19.28 -2.79
N ALA A 58 -9.11 -19.26 -1.85
CA ALA A 58 -9.94 -20.42 -1.52
C ALA A 58 -10.88 -20.84 -2.66
N VAL A 59 -11.26 -19.93 -3.56
CA VAL A 59 -11.98 -20.26 -4.79
C VAL A 59 -11.02 -20.78 -5.86
N ASN A 60 -9.92 -20.07 -6.11
CA ASN A 60 -8.96 -20.38 -7.17
C ASN A 60 -8.27 -21.73 -7.00
N VAL A 61 -8.06 -22.19 -5.77
CA VAL A 61 -7.48 -23.52 -5.47
C VAL A 61 -8.35 -24.67 -6.02
N HIS A 62 -9.65 -24.44 -6.21
CA HIS A 62 -10.58 -25.42 -6.76
C HIS A 62 -10.72 -25.35 -8.28
N VAL A 63 -10.10 -24.37 -8.94
CA VAL A 63 -10.10 -24.27 -10.40
C VAL A 63 -9.21 -25.36 -10.98
N THR A 64 -9.83 -26.26 -11.74
CA THR A 64 -9.15 -27.42 -12.35
C THR A 64 -9.00 -27.29 -13.87
N SER A 65 -9.69 -26.32 -14.48
CA SER A 65 -9.62 -26.04 -15.91
C SER A 65 -8.78 -24.79 -16.18
N ARG A 66 -7.80 -24.89 -17.09
CA ARG A 66 -6.95 -23.74 -17.45
C ARG A 66 -7.68 -22.63 -18.23
N ASN A 67 -8.91 -22.89 -18.69
CA ASN A 67 -9.77 -21.93 -19.39
C ASN A 67 -10.89 -21.37 -18.50
N GLU A 68 -10.97 -21.81 -17.24
CA GLU A 68 -11.90 -21.23 -16.28
C GLU A 68 -11.34 -19.92 -15.74
N ARG A 69 -12.21 -18.93 -15.55
CA ARG A 69 -11.82 -17.61 -15.03
C ARG A 69 -11.55 -17.72 -13.54
N LEU A 70 -10.48 -17.08 -13.11
CA LEU A 70 -10.11 -17.01 -11.70
C LEU A 70 -10.91 -15.90 -10.99
N ALA A 71 -11.10 -16.08 -9.69
CA ALA A 71 -11.49 -14.98 -8.81
C ALA A 71 -10.31 -13.99 -8.72
N PRO A 72 -10.50 -12.71 -9.08
CA PRO A 72 -9.44 -11.72 -8.98
C PRO A 72 -9.10 -11.41 -7.53
N ILE A 73 -7.86 -11.00 -7.33
CA ILE A 73 -7.33 -10.52 -6.06
C ILE A 73 -7.28 -8.98 -6.02
N PHE A 74 -7.11 -8.46 -4.82
CA PHE A 74 -7.13 -7.05 -4.45
C PHE A 74 -5.72 -6.59 -4.07
N SER A 75 -5.39 -5.34 -4.39
CA SER A 75 -4.16 -4.71 -3.94
C SER A 75 -4.23 -4.45 -2.44
N VAL A 76 -3.23 -4.91 -1.69
CA VAL A 76 -3.12 -4.61 -0.24
C VAL A 76 -2.72 -3.15 0.03
N VAL A 77 -2.28 -2.42 -1.00
CA VAL A 77 -1.90 -1.01 -0.91
C VAL A 77 -3.12 -0.12 -1.11
N THR A 78 -3.85 -0.31 -2.21
CA THR A 78 -4.98 0.57 -2.56
C THR A 78 -6.33 0.04 -2.07
N GLY A 79 -6.44 -1.26 -1.77
CA GLY A 79 -7.71 -1.93 -1.50
C GLY A 79 -8.53 -2.22 -2.77
N GLU A 80 -8.03 -1.85 -3.95
CA GLU A 80 -8.76 -2.01 -5.21
C GLU A 80 -8.61 -3.42 -5.80
N ARG A 81 -9.66 -3.85 -6.49
CA ARG A 81 -9.69 -5.12 -7.22
C ARG A 81 -8.82 -5.05 -8.47
N ILE A 82 -7.96 -6.04 -8.67
CA ILE A 82 -7.04 -6.12 -9.81
C ILE A 82 -7.65 -7.05 -10.84
N GLU A 83 -8.50 -6.52 -11.73
CA GLU A 83 -9.27 -7.32 -12.70
C GLU A 83 -8.40 -8.19 -13.63
N GLU A 84 -7.15 -7.78 -13.88
CA GLU A 84 -6.18 -8.53 -14.67
C GLU A 84 -5.86 -9.90 -14.07
N THR A 85 -6.03 -10.07 -12.75
CA THR A 85 -5.88 -11.36 -12.06
C THR A 85 -7.14 -12.24 -12.17
N GLY A 86 -8.25 -11.71 -12.70
CA GLY A 86 -9.48 -12.47 -12.97
C GLY A 86 -9.52 -13.15 -14.33
N LYS A 87 -8.36 -13.22 -15.01
CA LYS A 87 -8.13 -13.95 -16.26
C LYS A 87 -8.03 -15.45 -16.01
N THR A 88 -8.05 -16.23 -17.08
CA THR A 88 -7.82 -17.67 -17.03
C THR A 88 -6.33 -17.99 -16.82
N ILE A 89 -6.02 -19.22 -16.37
CA ILE A 89 -4.63 -19.68 -16.23
C ILE A 89 -3.88 -19.59 -17.57
N ASN A 90 -4.53 -19.94 -18.68
CA ASN A 90 -3.91 -19.85 -20.01
C ASN A 90 -3.57 -18.42 -20.43
N GLU A 91 -4.49 -17.47 -20.20
CA GLU A 91 -4.22 -16.06 -20.48
C GLU A 91 -3.10 -15.50 -19.59
N LEU A 92 -3.08 -15.88 -18.32
CA LEU A 92 -2.04 -15.47 -17.38
C LEU A 92 -0.67 -16.09 -17.70
N ALA A 93 -0.63 -17.36 -18.15
CA ALA A 93 0.59 -18.02 -18.61
C ALA A 93 1.18 -17.31 -19.83
N ALA A 94 0.32 -16.79 -20.72
CA ALA A 94 0.71 -16.08 -21.93
C ALA A 94 1.14 -14.61 -21.73
N LEU A 95 1.09 -14.06 -20.50
CA LEU A 95 1.52 -12.68 -20.23
C LEU A 95 2.99 -12.46 -20.62
N GLN A 96 3.26 -11.36 -21.31
CA GLN A 96 4.64 -10.93 -21.59
C GLN A 96 5.36 -10.49 -20.31
N VAL A 97 6.69 -10.48 -20.34
CA VAL A 97 7.54 -10.15 -19.18
C VAL A 97 7.16 -8.79 -18.57
N ASP A 98 6.99 -7.76 -19.40
CA ASP A 98 6.65 -6.41 -18.93
C ASP A 98 5.27 -6.37 -18.24
N ALA A 99 4.28 -7.05 -18.82
CA ALA A 99 2.93 -7.14 -18.25
C ALA A 99 2.92 -7.94 -16.94
N LEU A 100 3.77 -8.97 -16.83
CA LEU A 100 3.95 -9.72 -15.58
C LEU A 100 4.59 -8.86 -14.50
N ASP A 101 5.59 -8.04 -14.84
CA ASP A 101 6.24 -7.13 -13.90
C ASP A 101 5.30 -6.03 -13.41
N ASP A 102 4.50 -5.47 -14.30
CA ASP A 102 3.48 -4.49 -13.92
C ASP A 102 2.44 -5.12 -12.99
N LEU A 103 2.00 -6.34 -13.27
CA LEU A 103 1.04 -7.05 -12.43
C LEU A 103 1.62 -7.37 -11.03
N LEU A 104 2.86 -7.86 -10.96
CA LEU A 104 3.55 -8.10 -9.70
C LEU A 104 3.75 -6.81 -8.89
N ARG A 105 4.08 -5.70 -9.56
CA ARG A 105 4.21 -4.39 -8.91
C ARG A 105 2.89 -3.91 -8.32
N THR A 106 1.78 -4.04 -9.05
CA THR A 106 0.44 -3.69 -8.55
C THR A 106 0.04 -4.53 -7.34
N LEU A 107 0.52 -5.77 -7.27
CA LEU A 107 0.35 -6.67 -6.12
C LEU A 107 1.29 -6.38 -4.95
N GLY A 108 2.23 -5.44 -5.10
CA GLY A 108 3.28 -5.18 -4.10
C GLY A 108 4.28 -6.33 -3.96
N LEU A 109 4.41 -7.18 -4.98
CA LEU A 109 5.33 -8.31 -5.01
C LEU A 109 6.66 -7.94 -5.67
N PRO A 110 7.75 -8.63 -5.34
CA PRO A 110 9.04 -8.42 -5.99
C PRO A 110 8.99 -8.68 -7.50
N THR A 111 9.46 -7.72 -8.31
CA THR A 111 9.63 -7.90 -9.78
C THR A 111 11.04 -8.38 -10.15
N THR A 112 11.80 -8.86 -9.16
CA THR A 112 13.16 -9.38 -9.35
C THR A 112 13.16 -10.89 -9.55
N GLY A 113 14.17 -11.40 -10.25
CA GLY A 113 14.33 -12.84 -10.51
C GLY A 113 14.02 -13.22 -11.96
N SER A 114 14.07 -14.52 -12.25
CA SER A 114 13.78 -15.02 -13.58
C SER A 114 12.28 -14.92 -13.89
N TYR A 115 11.92 -15.02 -15.17
CA TYR A 115 10.52 -15.05 -15.59
C TYR A 115 9.72 -16.19 -14.94
N SER A 116 10.35 -17.36 -14.76
CA SER A 116 9.75 -18.50 -14.06
C SER A 116 9.47 -18.19 -12.58
N ASP A 117 10.43 -17.54 -11.90
CA ASP A 117 10.25 -17.14 -10.48
C ASP A 117 9.08 -16.18 -10.33
N LYS A 118 8.95 -15.23 -11.27
CA LYS A 118 7.85 -14.26 -11.32
C LYS A 118 6.49 -14.93 -11.53
N LYS A 119 6.39 -15.90 -12.45
CA LYS A 119 5.18 -16.70 -12.66
C LYS A 119 4.81 -17.51 -11.43
N GLN A 120 5.82 -18.10 -10.76
CA GLN A 120 5.59 -18.84 -9.54
C GLN A 120 5.10 -17.93 -8.40
N GLN A 121 5.67 -16.74 -8.26
CA GLN A 121 5.21 -15.74 -7.29
C GLN A 121 3.75 -15.34 -7.54
N LEU A 122 3.39 -15.05 -8.80
CA LEU A 122 2.02 -14.74 -9.18
C LEU A 122 1.07 -15.91 -8.88
N SER A 123 1.45 -17.14 -9.25
CA SER A 123 0.66 -18.35 -8.99
C SER A 123 0.36 -18.53 -7.50
N ARG A 124 1.36 -18.33 -6.64
CA ARG A 124 1.22 -18.42 -5.17
C ARG A 124 0.32 -17.31 -4.61
N ALA A 125 0.48 -16.08 -5.09
CA ALA A 125 -0.36 -14.95 -4.66
C ALA A 125 -1.83 -15.19 -4.99
N MET A 126 -2.10 -15.88 -6.10
CA MET A 126 -3.44 -16.18 -6.60
C MET A 126 -4.02 -17.50 -6.08
N GLY A 127 -3.25 -18.33 -5.38
CA GLY A 127 -3.72 -19.59 -4.79
C GLY A 127 -3.85 -20.72 -5.81
N LEU A 128 -3.04 -20.71 -6.87
CA LEU A 128 -3.09 -21.73 -7.93
C LEU A 128 -2.27 -22.97 -7.54
N ILE A 129 -2.85 -24.15 -7.76
CA ILE A 129 -2.16 -25.44 -7.62
C ILE A 129 -1.32 -25.75 -8.87
N GLU A 130 -1.86 -25.44 -10.05
CA GLU A 130 -1.10 -25.51 -11.30
C GLU A 130 -0.29 -24.23 -11.52
N TYR A 131 0.96 -24.39 -11.92
CA TYR A 131 1.86 -23.27 -12.20
C TYR A 131 1.54 -22.62 -13.56
N LEU A 132 1.61 -21.28 -13.57
CA LEU A 132 1.56 -20.43 -14.77
C LEU A 132 2.81 -20.57 -15.65
#